data_AF-A0ABD7E036-F1
#
_entry.id   AF-A0ABD7E036-F1
#
_cell.length_a   1.000
_cell.length_b   1.000
_cell.length_c   1.000
_cell.angle_alpha   90.00
_cell.angle_beta   90.00
_cell.angle_gamma   90.00
#
_symmetry.space_group_name_H-M   'P 1'
#
loop_
_entity.id
_entity.type
_entity.pdbx_description
1 polymer ?
#
loop_
_entity_poly.entity_id
_entity_poly.type
_entity_poly.pdbx_seq_one_letter_code
_entity_poly.pdbx_strand_id
1 'polypeptide(L)'
;MNYLYPLCALTLFSLPFQASQANTDAARLIDGCRELVSIYNKRDELRFAAAQFASLSEAMRAGYCRGVLDEYQRKNTCNTNDWREQANTIVSHAFEQPQDVDTLLATACGR
;
A
#
# COMPACT_ATOMS: atom_id res chain seq x y z
N MET A 1 15.68 24.70 42.49
CA MET A 1 14.46 24.59 41.67
C MET A 1 14.88 24.25 40.25
N ASN A 2 14.64 23.01 39.84
CA ASN A 2 15.05 22.43 38.56
C ASN A 2 14.17 22.98 37.42
N TYR A 3 14.61 24.04 36.74
CA TYR A 3 13.99 24.54 35.50
C TYR A 3 14.48 23.80 34.24
N LEU A 4 15.01 22.58 34.37
CA LEU A 4 15.55 21.81 33.24
C LEU A 4 14.44 21.06 32.45
N TYR A 5 13.22 20.99 32.99
CA TYR A 5 12.10 20.25 32.39
C TYR A 5 11.26 20.99 31.32
N PRO A 6 11.11 22.33 31.27
CA PRO A 6 10.22 22.95 30.29
C PRO A 6 10.89 23.17 28.92
N LEU A 7 12.23 23.08 28.84
CA LEU A 7 12.99 23.30 27.60
C LEU A 7 12.97 22.11 26.64
N CYS A 8 12.75 20.89 27.13
CA CYS A 8 12.64 19.70 26.28
C CYS A 8 11.28 19.55 25.57
N ALA A 9 10.24 20.29 26.00
CA ALA A 9 8.89 20.15 25.44
C ALA A 9 8.68 20.94 24.13
N LEU A 10 9.49 21.97 23.88
CA LEU A 10 9.28 22.91 22.77
C LEU A 10 9.97 22.51 21.45
N THR A 11 10.81 21.47 21.44
CA THR A 11 11.52 21.02 20.24
C THR A 11 10.77 19.98 19.41
N LEU A 12 9.62 19.49 19.88
CA LEU A 12 8.80 18.49 19.18
C LEU A 12 7.88 19.08 18.10
N PHE A 13 7.76 20.41 18.00
CA PHE A 13 6.79 21.06 17.12
C PHE A 13 7.33 21.44 15.73
N SER A 14 8.59 21.15 15.41
CA SER A 14 9.24 21.54 14.16
C SER A 14 9.39 20.42 13.12
N LEU A 15 8.59 19.35 13.22
CA LEU A 15 8.56 18.34 12.16
C LEU A 15 8.09 18.98 10.85
N PRO A 16 8.90 18.95 9.78
CA PRO A 16 8.47 19.47 8.49
C PRO A 16 7.29 18.63 8.01
N PHE A 17 6.14 19.28 7.79
CA PHE A 17 5.00 18.66 7.14
C PHE A 17 5.39 18.41 5.68
N GLN A 18 5.86 17.21 5.37
CA GLN A 18 6.11 16.79 4.00
C GLN A 18 4.76 16.57 3.32
N ALA A 19 4.34 17.53 2.49
CA ALA A 19 3.16 17.36 1.64
C ALA A 19 3.39 16.17 0.69
N SER A 20 2.54 15.15 0.79
CA SER A 20 2.54 14.00 -0.11
C SER A 20 2.17 14.46 -1.51
N GLN A 21 3.05 14.26 -2.49
CA GLN A 21 2.82 14.66 -3.88
C GLN A 21 1.91 13.65 -4.58
N ALA A 22 0.77 14.05 -5.12
CA ALA A 22 -0.26 13.17 -5.71
C ALA A 22 0.21 12.31 -6.92
N ASN A 23 1.33 12.64 -7.57
CA ASN A 23 1.94 11.75 -8.58
C ASN A 23 2.56 10.47 -7.96
N THR A 24 2.59 10.39 -6.63
CA THR A 24 3.02 9.19 -5.88
C THR A 24 1.91 8.18 -5.69
N ASP A 25 0.62 8.49 -5.92
CA ASP A 25 -0.46 7.60 -5.48
C ASP A 25 -0.52 6.31 -6.30
N ALA A 26 -0.39 6.39 -7.63
CA ALA A 26 -0.32 5.21 -8.49
C ALA A 26 0.97 4.41 -8.29
N ALA A 27 2.12 5.08 -8.22
CA ALA A 27 3.40 4.42 -7.95
C ALA A 27 3.40 3.72 -6.58
N ARG A 28 2.84 4.37 -5.54
CA ARG A 28 2.70 3.81 -4.20
C ARG A 28 1.76 2.60 -4.18
N LEU A 29 0.66 2.67 -4.93
CA LEU A 29 -0.25 1.53 -5.09
C LEU A 29 0.45 0.36 -5.77
N ILE A 30 1.16 0.61 -6.88
CA ILE A 30 1.96 -0.40 -7.60
C ILE A 30 3.01 -1.02 -6.68
N ASP A 31 3.78 -0.22 -5.96
CA ASP A 31 4.82 -0.71 -5.04
C ASP A 31 4.22 -1.50 -3.88
N GLY A 32 3.08 -1.04 -3.34
CA GLY A 32 2.34 -1.76 -2.31
C GLY A 32 1.84 -3.11 -2.82
N CYS A 33 1.32 -3.18 -4.04
CA CYS A 33 0.84 -4.43 -4.64
C CYS A 33 1.97 -5.36 -5.04
N ARG A 34 3.13 -4.83 -5.46
CA ARG A 34 4.34 -5.61 -5.68
C ARG A 34 4.82 -6.26 -4.38
N GLU A 35 4.80 -5.52 -3.27
CA GLU A 35 5.15 -6.06 -1.96
C GLU A 35 4.15 -7.13 -1.52
N LEU A 36 2.85 -6.85 -1.68
CA LEU A 36 1.78 -7.81 -1.37
C LEU A 36 1.99 -9.12 -2.14
N VAL A 37 2.19 -9.07 -3.46
CA VAL A 37 2.43 -10.28 -4.28
C VAL A 37 3.73 -10.99 -3.87
N SER A 38 4.80 -10.24 -3.59
CA SER A 38 6.11 -10.77 -3.13
C SER A 38 5.99 -11.59 -1.84
N ILE A 39 5.24 -11.10 -0.85
CA ILE A 39 5.01 -11.81 0.42
C ILE A 39 4.31 -13.16 0.18
N TYR A 40 3.41 -13.24 -0.81
CA TYR A 40 2.66 -14.46 -1.10
C TYR A 40 3.39 -15.43 -2.06
N ASN A 41 4.18 -14.95 -3.02
CA ASN A 41 4.97 -15.79 -3.92
C ASN A 41 6.16 -16.47 -3.23
N LYS A 42 6.70 -15.86 -2.16
CA LYS A 42 7.88 -16.41 -1.48
C LYS A 42 7.61 -17.68 -0.67
N ARG A 43 6.34 -18.07 -0.41
CA ARG A 43 6.00 -19.21 0.46
C ARG A 43 4.65 -19.84 0.12
N ASP A 44 4.68 -20.97 -0.57
CA ASP A 44 3.49 -21.74 -0.96
C ASP A 44 2.64 -22.30 0.21
N GLU A 45 3.05 -22.22 1.49
CA GLU A 45 2.37 -23.01 2.53
C GLU A 45 1.99 -22.32 3.85
N LEU A 46 2.18 -21.02 4.07
CA LEU A 46 1.77 -20.39 5.35
C LEU A 46 1.08 -19.04 5.15
N ARG A 47 -0.17 -19.11 4.67
CA ARG A 47 -1.10 -18.00 4.33
C ARG A 47 -1.32 -16.95 5.44
N PHE A 48 -0.82 -17.18 6.65
CA PHE A 48 -0.95 -16.25 7.79
C PHE A 48 0.39 -15.92 8.47
N ALA A 49 1.45 -16.69 8.22
CA ALA A 49 2.77 -16.46 8.81
C ALA A 49 3.66 -15.59 7.92
N ALA A 50 3.33 -15.42 6.63
CA ALA A 50 4.14 -14.63 5.69
C ALA A 50 4.30 -13.16 6.15
N ALA A 51 3.26 -12.58 6.75
CA ALA A 51 3.33 -11.25 7.36
C ALA A 51 4.23 -11.19 8.60
N GLN A 52 4.46 -12.30 9.30
CA GLN A 52 5.31 -12.35 10.49
C GLN A 52 6.81 -12.31 10.17
N PHE A 53 7.18 -12.67 8.93
CA PHE A 53 8.56 -12.63 8.47
C PHE A 53 8.87 -11.39 7.61
N ALA A 54 7.85 -10.62 7.24
CA ALA A 54 8.01 -9.32 6.62
C ALA A 54 8.48 -8.32 7.67
N SER A 55 9.38 -7.41 7.28
CA SER A 55 9.64 -6.20 8.06
C SER A 55 8.33 -5.41 8.22
N LEU A 56 8.23 -4.60 9.28
CA LEU A 56 7.07 -3.72 9.48
C LEU A 56 6.79 -2.86 8.23
N SER A 57 7.84 -2.41 7.55
CA SER A 57 7.71 -1.59 6.34
C SER A 57 7.11 -2.34 5.14
N GLU A 58 7.43 -3.62 5.00
CA GLU A 58 6.91 -4.48 3.94
C GLU A 58 5.46 -4.86 4.25
N ALA A 59 5.16 -5.22 5.50
CA ALA A 59 3.81 -5.50 5.96
C ALA A 59 2.87 -4.30 5.77
N MET A 60 3.33 -3.08 6.09
CA MET A 60 2.55 -1.86 5.90
C MET A 60 2.26 -1.55 4.42
N ARG A 61 3.26 -1.73 3.54
CA ARG A 61 3.08 -1.55 2.09
C ARG A 61 2.13 -2.57 1.48
N ALA A 62 2.27 -3.84 1.86
CA ALA A 62 1.35 -4.89 1.45
C ALA A 62 -0.08 -4.65 1.98
N GLY A 63 -0.20 -4.22 3.24
CA GLY A 63 -1.46 -3.85 3.86
C GLY A 63 -2.15 -2.67 3.17
N TYR A 64 -1.39 -1.68 2.71
CA TYR A 64 -1.91 -0.56 1.92
C TYR A 64 -2.58 -1.05 0.63
N CYS A 65 -1.90 -1.88 -0.19
CA CYS A 65 -2.53 -2.42 -1.40
C CYS A 65 -3.79 -3.24 -1.07
N ARG A 66 -3.71 -4.14 -0.06
CA ARG A 66 -4.86 -4.96 0.35
C ARG A 66 -6.08 -4.11 0.73
N GLY A 67 -5.87 -3.07 1.53
CA GLY A 67 -6.94 -2.18 1.99
C GLY A 67 -7.57 -1.36 0.86
N VAL A 68 -6.77 -0.87 -0.09
CA VAL A 68 -7.28 -0.13 -1.25
C VAL A 68 -8.15 -1.05 -2.14
N LEU A 69 -7.68 -2.27 -2.42
CA LEU A 69 -8.45 -3.26 -3.18
C LEU A 69 -9.78 -3.60 -2.49
N ASP A 70 -9.74 -3.89 -1.19
CA ASP A 70 -10.94 -4.23 -0.41
C ASP A 70 -11.96 -3.07 -0.41
N GLU A 71 -11.50 -1.83 -0.25
CA GLU A 71 -12.38 -0.65 -0.27
C GLU A 71 -12.94 -0.39 -1.67
N TYR A 72 -12.15 -0.59 -2.72
CA TYR A 72 -12.64 -0.44 -4.10
C TYR A 72 -13.73 -1.47 -4.41
N GLN A 73 -13.54 -2.74 -4.02
CA GLN A 73 -14.56 -3.81 -4.15
C GLN A 73 -15.84 -3.49 -3.36
N ARG A 74 -15.73 -2.89 -2.17
CA ARG A 74 -16.91 -2.48 -1.38
C ARG A 74 -17.75 -1.42 -2.09
N LYS A 75 -17.11 -0.56 -2.88
CA LYS A 75 -17.76 0.55 -3.60
C LYS A 75 -18.17 0.21 -5.03
N ASN A 76 -17.69 -0.90 -5.58
CA ASN A 76 -17.82 -1.24 -6.99
C ASN A 76 -18.15 -2.72 -7.22
N THR A 77 -19.00 -3.01 -8.22
CA THR A 77 -19.20 -4.38 -8.71
C THR A 77 -18.02 -4.86 -9.57
N CYS A 78 -17.11 -5.64 -8.99
CA CYS A 78 -15.99 -6.23 -9.72
C CYS A 78 -16.35 -7.56 -10.38
N ASN A 79 -15.69 -7.83 -11.50
CA ASN A 79 -15.78 -9.12 -12.21
C ASN A 79 -14.97 -10.21 -11.47
N THR A 80 -13.97 -9.81 -10.70
CA THR A 80 -13.23 -10.67 -9.75
C THR A 80 -13.17 -10.03 -8.37
N ASN A 81 -13.35 -10.83 -7.33
CA ASN A 81 -13.12 -10.46 -5.93
C ASN A 81 -11.83 -11.09 -5.37
N ASP A 82 -11.07 -11.82 -6.20
CA ASP A 82 -9.79 -12.35 -5.78
C ASP A 82 -8.75 -11.22 -5.75
N TRP A 83 -8.48 -10.74 -4.54
CA TRP A 83 -7.49 -9.68 -4.33
C TRP A 83 -6.10 -10.02 -4.87
N ARG A 84 -5.75 -11.31 -4.95
CA ARG A 84 -4.45 -11.74 -5.46
C ARG A 84 -4.40 -11.55 -6.97
N GLU A 85 -5.47 -11.91 -7.66
CA GLU A 85 -5.62 -11.65 -9.09
C GLU A 85 -5.54 -10.14 -9.35
N GLN A 86 -6.32 -9.34 -8.61
CA GLN A 86 -6.32 -7.88 -8.73
C GLN A 86 -4.93 -7.27 -8.50
N ALA A 87 -4.22 -7.67 -7.43
CA ALA A 87 -2.88 -7.17 -7.14
C ALA A 87 -1.87 -7.56 -8.23
N ASN A 88 -1.96 -8.77 -8.79
CA ASN A 88 -1.12 -9.18 -9.91
C ASN A 88 -1.42 -8.38 -11.19
N THR A 89 -2.69 -8.05 -11.45
CA THR A 89 -3.06 -7.19 -12.58
C THR A 89 -2.43 -5.81 -12.45
N ILE A 90 -2.51 -5.17 -11.27
CA ILE A 90 -1.88 -3.86 -11.01
C ILE A 90 -0.36 -3.92 -11.24
N VAL A 91 0.30 -4.97 -10.72
CA VAL A 91 1.75 -5.13 -10.90
C VAL A 91 2.14 -5.34 -12.36
N SER A 92 1.31 -6.04 -13.13
CA SER A 92 1.57 -6.34 -14.55
C SER A 92 1.47 -5.10 -15.45
N HIS A 93 0.64 -4.13 -15.08
CA HIS A 93 0.44 -2.88 -15.83
C HIS A 93 1.37 -1.73 -15.37
N ALA A 94 2.31 -2.00 -14.46
CA ALA A 94 3.21 -1.01 -13.87
C ALA A 94 4.11 -0.24 -14.88
N PHE A 95 4.21 -0.72 -16.11
CA PHE A 95 5.07 -0.16 -17.16
C PHE A 95 4.30 0.59 -18.26
N GLU A 96 2.96 0.60 -18.22
CA GLU A 96 2.12 1.17 -19.27
C GLU A 96 1.71 2.62 -18.97
N GLN A 97 2.57 3.59 -19.31
CA GLN A 97 2.30 5.05 -19.25
C GLN A 97 1.84 5.57 -17.86
N PRO A 98 1.71 6.90 -17.64
CA PRO A 98 1.19 7.41 -16.37
C PRO A 98 -0.26 6.97 -16.20
N GLN A 99 -0.48 5.98 -15.34
CA GLN A 99 -1.82 5.54 -14.96
C GLN A 99 -2.21 6.23 -13.65
N ASP A 100 -3.41 6.80 -13.61
CA ASP A 100 -3.99 7.22 -12.35
C ASP A 100 -4.49 5.98 -11.57
N VAL A 101 -4.74 6.16 -10.27
CA VAL A 101 -5.17 5.08 -9.37
C VAL A 101 -6.50 4.47 -9.79
N ASP A 102 -7.45 5.26 -10.28
CA ASP A 102 -8.78 4.77 -10.62
C ASP A 102 -8.72 3.85 -11.85
N THR A 103 -7.89 4.18 -12.84
CA THR A 103 -7.66 3.31 -14.00
C THR A 103 -7.05 1.97 -13.58
N LEU A 104 -6.01 1.97 -12.75
CA LEU A 104 -5.40 0.74 -12.23
C LEU A 104 -6.41 -0.14 -11.48
N LEU A 105 -7.26 0.48 -10.64
CA LEU A 105 -8.27 -0.24 -9.86
C LEU A 105 -9.42 -0.75 -10.73
N ALA A 106 -9.85 0.02 -11.73
CA ALA A 106 -10.89 -0.40 -12.68
C ALA A 106 -10.42 -1.61 -13.51
N THR A 107 -9.21 -1.54 -14.07
CA THR A 107 -8.60 -2.65 -14.82
C THR A 107 -8.42 -3.88 -13.93
N ALA A 108 -7.91 -3.71 -12.71
CA ALA A 108 -7.78 -4.82 -11.75
C ALA A 108 -9.13 -5.45 -11.37
N CYS A 109 -10.17 -4.62 -11.24
CA CYS A 109 -11.56 -5.03 -10.99
C CYS A 109 -12.20 -5.74 -12.20
N GLY A 110 -11.51 -5.78 -13.36
CA GLY A 110 -11.91 -6.45 -14.59
C GLY A 110 -12.83 -5.61 -15.48
N ARG A 111 -12.72 -4.27 -15.41
CA ARG A 111 -13.50 -3.32 -16.22
C ARG A 111 -12.64 -2.58 -17.23
#